data_AF-A0A016U2G1-F1
#
_entry.id   AF-A0A016U2G1-F1
#
_cell.length_a   1.000
_cell.length_b   1.000
_cell.length_c   1.000
_cell.angle_alpha   90.00
_cell.angle_beta   90.00
_cell.angle_gamma   90.00
#
_symmetry.space_group_name_H-M   'P 1'
#
loop_
_entity.id
_entity.type
_entity.pdbx_description
1 polymer ?
#
loop_
_entity_poly.entity_id
_entity_poly.type
_entity_poly.pdbx_seq_one_letter_code
_entity_poly.pdbx_strand_id
1 'polypeptide(L)'
;MVWCLLTMIILYIQDAVMAPPIQRGESRNSRAVQVVVGHYNGNLPQEKLRNLTDEEINANNYNPIGWGEGGKAVRLTKEEELMSDETFSINQFSIFVSDRIALNRTLGDYRKPSCRTKKYRGGFIL
;
A
#
# COMPACT_ATOMS: atom_id res chain seq x y z
N MET A 1 -45.45 -2.90 -5.05
CA MET A 1 -44.75 -4.10 -5.58
C MET A 1 -43.75 -3.76 -6.68
N VAL A 2 -44.15 -3.04 -7.74
CA VAL A 2 -43.24 -2.62 -8.83
C VAL A 2 -42.02 -1.83 -8.33
N TRP A 3 -42.20 -0.93 -7.37
CA TRP A 3 -41.11 -0.16 -6.76
C TRP A 3 -40.07 -1.02 -6.02
N CYS A 4 -40.51 -2.08 -5.33
CA CYS A 4 -39.61 -3.01 -4.64
C CYS A 4 -38.81 -3.85 -5.63
N LEU A 5 -39.41 -4.25 -6.75
CA LEU A 5 -38.70 -4.98 -7.80
C LEU A 5 -37.67 -4.08 -8.50
N LEU A 6 -38.03 -2.82 -8.76
CA LEU A 6 -37.14 -1.84 -9.38
C LEU A 6 -35.92 -1.54 -8.50
N THR A 7 -36.12 -1.39 -7.19
CA THR A 7 -35.02 -1.20 -6.22
C THR A 7 -34.12 -2.43 -6.09
N MET A 8 -34.69 -3.64 -6.07
CA MET A 8 -33.89 -4.88 -6.06
C MET A 8 -33.07 -5.07 -7.34
N ILE A 9 -33.63 -4.71 -8.50
CA ILE A 9 -32.91 -4.73 -9.78
C ILE A 9 -31.77 -3.71 -9.79
N ILE A 10 -31.99 -2.50 -9.29
CA ILE A 10 -30.95 -1.47 -9.21
C ILE A 10 -29.79 -1.91 -8.31
N LEU A 11 -30.09 -2.45 -7.12
CA LEU A 11 -29.06 -2.94 -6.20
C LEU A 11 -28.27 -4.12 -6.79
N TYR A 12 -28.94 -5.03 -7.50
CA TYR A 12 -28.28 -6.14 -8.19
C TYR A 12 -27.36 -5.67 -9.33
N ILE A 13 -27.79 -4.67 -10.09
CA ILE A 13 -26.96 -4.07 -11.15
C ILE A 13 -25.75 -3.35 -10.56
N GLN A 14 -25.92 -2.63 -9.45
CA GLN A 14 -24.80 -1.96 -8.77
C GLN A 14 -23.75 -2.98 -8.31
N ASP A 15 -24.15 -4.10 -7.72
CA ASP A 15 -23.20 -5.13 -7.27
C ASP A 15 -22.49 -5.84 -8.45
N ALA A 16 -23.20 -6.09 -9.55
CA ALA A 16 -22.62 -6.68 -10.76
C ALA A 16 -21.64 -5.74 -11.47
N VAL A 17 -21.88 -4.42 -11.43
CA VAL A 17 -21.02 -3.41 -12.06
C VAL A 17 -19.85 -3.01 -11.15
N MET A 18 -20.04 -3.05 -9.83
CA MET A 18 -19.03 -2.68 -8.82
C MET A 18 -18.19 -3.86 -8.31
N ALA A 19 -18.36 -5.06 -8.89
CA ALA A 19 -17.44 -6.16 -8.64
C ALA A 19 -16.00 -5.68 -8.94
N PRO A 20 -15.12 -5.64 -7.93
CA PRO A 20 -13.77 -5.15 -8.12
C PRO A 20 -13.06 -6.04 -9.16
N PRO A 21 -12.21 -5.47 -10.03
CA PRO A 21 -11.45 -6.30 -10.96
C PRO A 21 -10.64 -7.31 -10.14
N ILE A 22 -10.85 -8.59 -10.45
CA ILE A 22 -10.03 -9.70 -9.93
C ILE A 22 -8.58 -9.34 -10.23
N GLN A 23 -7.80 -9.00 -9.20
CA GLN A 23 -6.38 -8.75 -9.36
C GLN A 23 -5.68 -10.09 -9.65
N ARG A 24 -5.68 -10.43 -10.95
CA ARG A 24 -5.07 -11.60 -11.56
C ARG A 24 -3.61 -11.69 -11.10
N GLY A 25 -3.28 -12.72 -10.33
CA GLY A 25 -1.93 -12.97 -9.87
C GLY A 25 -0.98 -13.07 -11.06
N GLU A 26 -0.03 -12.15 -11.13
CA GLU A 26 0.90 -12.07 -12.27
C GLU A 26 1.93 -13.19 -12.19
N SER A 27 1.90 -14.09 -13.18
CA SER A 27 2.91 -15.13 -13.38
C SER A 27 4.23 -14.46 -13.75
N ARG A 28 5.24 -14.59 -12.88
CA ARG A 28 6.58 -14.00 -13.03
C ARG A 28 7.26 -14.53 -14.29
N ASN A 29 7.21 -13.74 -15.36
CA ASN A 29 8.15 -13.84 -16.47
C ASN A 29 9.32 -12.87 -16.22
N SER A 30 10.53 -13.38 -16.01
CA SER A 30 11.73 -12.65 -15.57
C SER A 30 12.25 -11.58 -16.56
N ARG A 31 11.54 -11.32 -17.67
CA ARG A 31 11.84 -10.28 -18.66
C ARG A 31 10.75 -9.22 -18.80
N ALA A 32 9.63 -9.32 -18.08
CA ALA A 32 8.57 -8.33 -18.15
C ALA A 32 8.89 -7.15 -17.22
N VAL A 33 8.85 -5.93 -17.77
CA VAL A 33 8.94 -4.70 -16.98
C VAL A 33 7.66 -4.58 -16.16
N GLN A 34 7.77 -4.57 -14.82
CA GLN A 34 6.63 -4.35 -13.94
C GLN A 34 6.21 -2.88 -14.03
N VAL A 35 5.04 -2.62 -14.62
CA VAL A 35 4.47 -1.28 -14.68
C VAL A 35 3.81 -0.98 -13.33
N VAL A 36 4.45 -0.10 -12.55
CA VAL A 36 3.87 0.41 -11.30
C VAL A 36 3.09 1.67 -11.65
N VAL A 37 1.76 1.56 -11.75
CA VAL A 37 0.87 2.72 -11.91
C VAL A 37 0.53 3.25 -10.53
N GLY A 38 0.94 4.48 -10.23
CA GLY A 38 0.49 5.18 -9.02
C GLY A 38 -0.90 5.76 -9.22
N HIS A 39 -1.79 5.54 -8.27
CA HIS A 39 -3.05 6.29 -8.19
C HIS A 39 -2.79 7.62 -7.49
N TYR A 40 -3.20 8.74 -8.09
CA TYR A 40 -3.07 10.05 -7.47
C TYR A 40 -4.22 10.25 -6.48
N ASN A 41 -3.89 10.39 -5.19
CA ASN A 41 -4.90 10.52 -4.14
C ASN A 41 -5.44 11.95 -3.93
N GLY A 42 -5.22 12.88 -4.87
CA GLY A 42 -5.85 14.21 -4.84
C GLY A 42 -5.22 15.19 -3.85
N ASN A 43 -5.74 16.42 -3.85
CA ASN A 43 -5.55 17.33 -2.73
C ASN A 43 -6.38 16.79 -1.55
N LEU A 44 -5.76 16.69 -0.38
CA LEU A 44 -6.45 16.24 0.83
C LEU A 44 -7.72 17.09 1.08
N PRO A 45 -8.88 16.46 1.32
CA PRO A 45 -10.04 17.21 1.81
C PRO A 45 -9.66 17.92 3.11
N GLN A 46 -10.20 19.12 3.34
CA GLN A 46 -9.90 19.96 4.51
C GLN A 46 -10.09 19.21 5.85
N GLU A 47 -11.03 18.28 5.90
CA GLU A 47 -11.28 17.43 7.07
C GLU A 47 -10.08 16.53 7.43
N LYS A 48 -9.29 16.10 6.42
CA LYS A 48 -8.05 15.34 6.60
C LYS A 48 -6.84 16.21 6.99
N LEU A 49 -6.98 17.54 7.01
CA LEU A 49 -5.95 18.48 7.48
C LEU A 49 -6.10 18.82 8.98
N ARG A 50 -7.08 18.24 9.68
CA ARG A 50 -7.26 18.46 11.11
C ARG A 50 -6.08 17.88 11.91
N ASN A 51 -5.80 18.45 13.07
CA ASN A 51 -4.85 17.86 14.02
C ASN A 51 -5.44 16.52 14.51
N LEU A 52 -4.81 15.42 14.12
CA LEU A 52 -5.17 14.08 14.58
C LEU A 52 -4.70 13.87 16.02
N THR A 53 -5.44 13.05 16.76
CA THR A 53 -5.05 12.62 18.11
C THR A 53 -3.93 11.57 18.04
N ASP A 54 -3.14 11.42 19.11
CA ASP A 54 -2.04 10.44 19.16
C ASP A 54 -2.56 9.00 19.00
N GLU A 55 -3.77 8.73 19.48
CA GLU A 55 -4.47 7.46 19.32
C GLU A 55 -4.82 7.16 17.86
N GLU A 56 -5.21 8.20 17.10
CA GLU A 56 -5.50 8.07 15.66
C GLU A 56 -4.22 7.91 14.84
N ILE A 57 -3.14 8.62 15.22
CA ILE A 57 -1.83 8.49 14.57
C ILE A 57 -1.26 7.08 14.78
N ASN A 58 -1.40 6.53 16.00
CA ASN A 58 -0.88 5.22 16.38
C ASN A 58 -1.98 4.14 16.45
N ALA A 59 -3.01 4.23 15.61
CA ALA A 59 -4.16 3.31 15.65
C ALA A 59 -3.78 1.82 15.51
N ASN A 60 -2.64 1.51 14.88
CA ASN A 60 -2.13 0.13 14.76
C ASN A 60 -1.18 -0.30 15.89
N ASN A 61 -0.87 0.59 16.82
CA ASN A 61 0.04 0.36 17.95
C ASN A 61 1.29 -0.43 17.57
N TYR A 62 2.05 0.06 16.58
CA TYR A 62 3.23 -0.57 15.97
C TYR A 62 3.28 -2.10 16.11
N ASN A 63 2.72 -2.82 15.14
CA ASN A 63 2.58 -4.28 15.17
C ASN A 63 3.20 -4.94 13.92
N PRO A 64 4.52 -5.19 13.91
CA PRO A 64 5.21 -5.74 12.76
C PRO A 64 4.84 -7.22 12.53
N ILE A 65 4.32 -7.53 11.35
CA ILE A 65 3.86 -8.87 10.95
C ILE A 65 4.61 -9.45 9.74
N GLY A 66 5.85 -8.96 9.51
CA GLY A 66 6.69 -9.44 8.39
C GLY A 66 6.22 -8.96 7.01
N TRP A 67 5.41 -7.91 6.97
CA TRP A 67 5.07 -7.25 5.71
C TRP A 67 6.30 -6.59 5.09
N GLY A 68 6.36 -6.57 3.76
CA GLY A 68 7.44 -5.90 3.03
C GLY A 68 8.81 -6.59 3.13
N GLU A 69 8.89 -7.81 3.68
CA GLU A 69 10.14 -8.57 3.78
C GLU A 69 10.76 -8.84 2.41
N GLY A 70 12.08 -8.61 2.32
CA GLY A 70 12.82 -8.68 1.07
C GLY A 70 12.44 -7.59 0.06
N GLY A 71 11.67 -6.57 0.45
CA GLY A 71 11.18 -5.52 -0.44
C GLY A 71 9.96 -5.90 -1.29
N LYS A 72 9.23 -6.96 -0.91
CA LYS A 72 8.01 -7.37 -1.61
C LYS A 72 6.89 -6.35 -1.42
N ALA A 73 6.05 -6.17 -2.44
CA ALA A 73 4.84 -5.37 -2.32
C ALA A 73 3.83 -6.02 -1.37
N VAL A 74 3.17 -5.19 -0.56
CA VAL A 74 2.05 -5.59 0.30
C VAL A 74 0.75 -5.41 -0.49
N ARG A 75 -0.14 -6.38 -0.44
CA ARG A 75 -1.47 -6.30 -1.07
C ARG A 75 -2.50 -6.24 0.04
N LEU A 76 -3.23 -5.13 0.08
CA LEU A 76 -4.27 -4.87 1.06
C LEU A 76 -5.60 -5.45 0.59
N THR A 77 -6.40 -5.90 1.56
CA THR A 77 -7.84 -6.11 1.39
C THR A 77 -8.57 -4.77 1.33
N LYS A 78 -9.86 -4.77 0.95
CA LYS A 78 -10.64 -3.53 0.82
C LYS A 78 -10.77 -2.82 2.17
N GLU A 79 -10.93 -3.58 3.24
CA GLU A 79 -11.06 -3.08 4.61
C GLU A 79 -9.74 -2.44 5.07
N GLU A 80 -8.61 -3.06 4.72
CA GLU A 80 -7.28 -2.52 5.02
C GLU A 80 -6.92 -1.29 4.18
N GLU A 81 -7.40 -1.23 2.94
CA GLU A 81 -7.25 -0.07 2.07
C GLU A 81 -7.95 1.15 2.65
N LEU A 82 -9.16 0.98 3.21
CA LEU A 82 -9.88 2.05 3.91
C LEU A 82 -9.06 2.62 5.09
N MET A 83 -8.53 1.75 5.96
CA MET A 83 -7.70 2.16 7.10
C MET A 83 -6.41 2.86 6.65
N SER A 84 -5.81 2.36 5.56
CA SER A 84 -4.65 2.97 4.93
C SER A 84 -4.97 4.37 4.40
N ASP A 85 -6.12 4.56 3.75
CA ASP A 85 -6.51 5.83 3.14
C ASP A 85 -6.89 6.90 4.17
N GLU A 86 -7.47 6.52 5.29
CA GLU A 86 -7.76 7.42 6.41
C GLU A 86 -6.48 8.04 6.97
N THR A 87 -5.49 7.19 7.25
CA THR A 87 -4.19 7.58 7.82
C THR A 87 -3.18 8.11 6.80
N PHE A 88 -3.44 7.93 5.50
CA PHE A 88 -2.59 8.44 4.41
C PHE A 88 -2.40 9.96 4.50
N SER A 89 -3.41 10.66 5.00
CA SER A 89 -3.43 12.11 5.13
C SER A 89 -2.26 12.69 5.91
N ILE A 90 -1.87 12.00 6.98
CA ILE A 90 -0.89 12.46 7.96
C ILE A 90 0.49 12.60 7.32
N ASN A 91 0.91 11.58 6.56
CA ASN A 91 2.28 11.47 6.06
C ASN A 91 2.39 11.31 4.53
N GLN A 92 1.27 11.37 3.79
CA GLN A 92 1.21 11.13 2.34
C GLN A 92 1.77 9.75 1.93
N PHE A 93 1.73 8.78 2.85
CA PHE A 93 2.00 7.37 2.63
C PHE A 93 1.16 6.54 3.61
N SER A 94 1.02 5.23 3.34
CA SER A 94 0.27 4.31 4.20
C SER A 94 1.01 4.05 5.52
N ILE A 95 0.59 4.72 6.59
CA ILE A 95 1.10 4.45 7.94
C ILE A 95 0.66 3.06 8.39
N PHE A 96 -0.58 2.66 8.05
CA PHE A 96 -1.10 1.32 8.31
C PHE A 96 -0.18 0.20 7.83
N VAL A 97 0.37 0.33 6.61
CA VAL A 97 1.36 -0.63 6.09
C VAL A 97 2.70 -0.48 6.81
N SER A 98 3.15 0.76 7.02
CA SER A 98 4.44 1.06 7.66
C SER A 98 4.57 0.43 9.05
N ASP A 99 3.53 0.52 9.88
CA ASP A 99 3.52 -0.02 11.25
C ASP A 99 3.61 -1.55 11.29
N ARG A 100 3.23 -2.20 10.19
CA ARG A 100 3.26 -3.66 10.02
C ARG A 100 4.55 -4.17 9.40
N ILE A 101 5.41 -3.27 8.94
CA ILE A 101 6.74 -3.58 8.42
C ILE A 101 7.74 -3.65 9.59
N ALA A 102 8.55 -4.70 9.60
CA ALA A 102 9.62 -4.84 10.59
C ALA A 102 10.69 -3.74 10.41
N LEU A 103 11.10 -3.09 11.50
CA LEU A 103 12.15 -2.04 11.46
C LEU A 103 13.49 -2.55 10.92
N ASN A 104 13.78 -3.82 11.16
CA ASN A 104 15.00 -4.52 10.75
C ASN A 104 14.79 -5.41 9.52
N ARG A 105 13.80 -5.12 8.66
CA ARG A 105 13.57 -5.91 7.44
C ARG A 105 14.79 -5.89 6.51
N THR A 106 14.96 -6.98 5.78
CA THR A 106 16.03 -7.08 4.77
C THR A 106 15.54 -6.70 3.37
N LEU A 107 16.48 -6.33 2.50
CA LEU A 107 16.21 -6.05 1.09
C LEU A 107 17.14 -6.89 0.21
N GLY A 108 16.64 -7.29 -0.97
CA GLY A 108 17.49 -7.89 -2.00
C GLY A 108 18.50 -6.88 -2.57
N ASP A 109 19.65 -7.38 -3.06
CA ASP A 109 20.63 -6.53 -3.75
C ASP A 109 20.26 -6.30 -5.22
N TYR A 110 19.55 -5.20 -5.48
CA TYR A 110 19.14 -4.79 -6.83
C TYR A 110 20.19 -3.95 -7.58
N ARG A 111 21.39 -3.76 -7.00
CA ARG A 111 22.43 -2.94 -7.65
C ARG A 111 22.97 -3.63 -8.90
N LYS A 112 23.46 -2.83 -9.86
CA LYS A 112 24.16 -3.34 -11.05
C LYS A 112 25.41 -4.15 -10.64
N PRO A 113 25.81 -5.19 -11.41
CA PRO A 113 26.98 -6.01 -11.07
C PRO A 113 28.27 -5.19 -10.85
N SER A 114 28.47 -4.13 -11.63
CA SER A 114 29.62 -3.23 -11.47
C SER A 114 29.67 -2.49 -10.12
N CYS A 115 28.52 -2.25 -9.50
CA CYS A 115 28.45 -1.65 -8.16
C CYS A 115 28.87 -2.65 -7.07
N ARG A 116 28.66 -3.95 -7.29
CA ARG A 116 28.99 -5.00 -6.32
C ARG A 116 30.49 -5.23 -6.19
N THR A 117 31.24 -4.96 -7.27
CA THR A 117 32.70 -5.14 -7.32
C THR A 117 33.49 -3.87 -7.02
N LYS A 118 32.81 -2.75 -6.77
CA LYS A 118 33.47 -1.46 -6.51
C LYS A 118 34.22 -1.50 -5.18
N LYS A 119 35.54 -1.31 -5.22
CA LYS A 119 36.39 -1.18 -4.04
C LYS A 119 36.50 0.30 -3.67
N TYR A 120 36.20 0.62 -2.42
CA TYR A 120 36.36 1.96 -1.86
C TYR A 120 37.73 2.03 -1.17
N ARG A 121 38.48 3.12 -1.37
CA ARG A 121 39.69 3.38 -0.57
C ARG A 121 39.20 3.65 0.85
N GLY A 122 39.60 2.81 1.80
CA GLY A 122 39.18 2.92 3.19
C GLY A 122 39.68 4.23 3.81
N GLY A 123 38.85 5.27 3.74
CA GLY A 123 38.95 6.43 4.61
C GLY A 123 38.27 6.09 5.91
N PHE A 124 39.08 5.78 6.92
CA PHE A 124 38.63 5.53 8.28
C PHE A 124 38.10 6.88 8.82
N ILE A 125 36.79 7.04 8.91
CA ILE A 125 36.19 8.12 9.69
C ILE A 125 36.12 7.59 11.12
N LEU A 126 37.04 8.07 11.96
CA LEU A 126 36.95 8.02 13.42
C LEU A 126 35.78 8.87 13.89
#